data_AF-A0AAV5PNR4-F1
#
_entry.id   AF-A0AAV5PNR4-F1
#
_cell.length_a   1.000
_cell.length_b   1.000
_cell.length_c   1.000
_cell.angle_alpha   90.00
_cell.angle_beta   90.00
_cell.angle_gamma   90.00
#
_symmetry.space_group_name_H-M   'P 1'
#
loop_
_entity.id
_entity.type
_entity.pdbx_description
1 polymer ?
#
loop_
_entity_poly.entity_id
_entity_poly.type
_entity_poly.pdbx_seq_one_letter_code
_entity_poly.pdbx_strand_id
1 'polypeptide(L)'
;MIPRTPHLMGLLPLEGIKIIKKVAGQQQLLSDSQILAEVSSSLGLEADQRAVKSRCVLLVEGQEDVRFVTKINQWMYEEKLVEATFAEKGLFILPVGGCGSLLAWLNFDLFSKLNEPWFILIDSDKGTDEAKQSQRHLHRIRAKYPWMQAHIHATFKREIENYLVFKEGKKTHVFAPYEDVKQHMYDF
;
A
#
# COMPACT_ATOMS: atom_id res chain seq x y z
N MET A 1 -13.19 8.85 -13.17
CA MET A 1 -11.90 9.51 -12.89
C MET A 1 -11.00 8.45 -12.27
N ILE A 2 -10.11 7.84 -13.06
CA ILE A 2 -9.19 6.78 -12.58
C ILE A 2 -8.13 7.48 -11.72
N PRO A 3 -7.81 7.00 -10.51
CA PRO A 3 -6.77 7.61 -9.68
C PRO A 3 -5.46 7.68 -10.47
N ARG A 4 -4.79 8.84 -10.49
CA ARG A 4 -3.49 9.04 -11.15
C ARG A 4 -2.34 8.39 -10.36
N THR A 5 -2.53 7.16 -9.90
CA THR A 5 -1.51 6.41 -9.16
C THR A 5 -1.00 5.30 -10.07
N PRO A 6 0.21 5.43 -10.67
CA PRO A 6 0.75 4.46 -11.63
C PRO A 6 0.77 3.01 -11.10
N HIS A 7 0.95 2.86 -9.79
CA HIS A 7 0.99 1.58 -9.10
C HIS A 7 -0.34 0.81 -9.15
N LEU A 8 -1.47 1.53 -9.22
CA LEU A 8 -2.81 0.92 -9.28
C LEU A 8 -3.04 0.21 -10.63
N MET A 9 -2.45 0.70 -11.72
CA MET A 9 -2.68 0.12 -13.05
C MET A 9 -2.10 -1.28 -13.22
N GLY A 10 -1.05 -1.63 -12.49
CA GLY A 10 -0.49 -2.98 -12.46
C GLY A 10 -1.26 -3.97 -11.57
N LEU A 11 -2.24 -3.49 -10.79
CA LEU A 11 -2.98 -4.29 -9.79
C LEU A 11 -4.46 -4.54 -10.15
N LEU A 12 -4.99 -3.80 -11.13
CA LEU A 12 -6.37 -3.93 -11.58
C LEU A 12 -6.47 -5.00 -12.69
N PRO A 13 -7.59 -5.74 -12.79
CA PRO A 13 -7.84 -6.66 -13.88
C PRO A 13 -7.79 -5.91 -15.20
N LEU A 14 -6.99 -6.44 -16.13
CA LEU A 14 -6.99 -6.01 -17.53
C LEU A 14 -8.19 -6.63 -18.27
N GLU A 15 -8.76 -7.72 -17.73
CA GLU A 15 -9.97 -8.35 -18.22
C GLU A 15 -11.15 -7.35 -18.19
N GLY A 16 -11.62 -6.96 -19.38
CA GLY A 16 -12.70 -5.99 -19.57
C GLY A 16 -12.25 -4.61 -20.05
N ILE A 17 -10.95 -4.30 -20.00
CA ILE A 17 -10.40 -3.08 -20.62
C ILE A 17 -10.23 -3.35 -22.13
N LYS A 18 -11.25 -3.03 -22.93
CA LYS A 18 -11.14 -3.07 -24.40
C LYS A 18 -10.62 -1.74 -24.92
N ILE A 19 -9.32 -1.66 -25.19
CA ILE A 19 -8.78 -0.56 -26.00
C ILE A 19 -8.94 -0.94 -27.47
N ILE A 20 -9.78 -0.18 -28.18
CA ILE A 20 -9.97 -0.31 -29.62
C ILE A 20 -9.08 0.72 -30.29
N LYS A 21 -8.01 0.26 -30.95
CA LYS A 21 -7.13 1.14 -31.73
C LYS A 21 -7.58 1.11 -33.19
N LYS A 22 -7.66 2.29 -33.82
CA LYS A 22 -7.94 2.42 -35.26
C LYS A 22 -6.61 2.55 -35.99
N VAL A 23 -6.09 1.45 -36.52
CA VAL A 23 -4.86 1.44 -37.32
C VAL A 23 -5.26 1.25 -38.77
N ALA A 24 -4.89 2.22 -39.63
CA ALA A 24 -5.20 2.20 -41.07
C ALA A 24 -6.69 1.93 -41.40
N GLY A 25 -7.62 2.43 -40.56
CA GLY A 25 -9.06 2.30 -40.78
C GLY A 25 -9.72 1.04 -40.22
N GLN A 26 -8.95 0.05 -39.75
CA GLN A 26 -9.48 -1.16 -39.10
C GLN A 26 -9.41 -1.05 -37.57
N GLN A 27 -10.42 -1.63 -36.90
CA GLN A 27 -10.47 -1.74 -35.44
C GLN A 27 -9.67 -2.98 -35.01
N GLN A 28 -8.63 -2.78 -34.20
CA GLN A 28 -7.85 -3.87 -33.63
C GLN A 28 -8.08 -3.94 -32.12
N LEU A 29 -8.39 -5.14 -31.63
CA LEU A 29 -8.47 -5.43 -30.19
C LEU A 29 -7.05 -5.69 -29.69
N LEU A 30 -6.63 -4.99 -28.64
CA LEU A 30 -5.33 -5.20 -28.01
C LEU A 30 -5.38 -6.37 -27.01
N SER A 31 -4.31 -7.15 -26.94
CA SER A 31 -4.07 -8.12 -25.84
C SER A 31 -3.68 -7.40 -24.54
N ASP A 32 -3.77 -8.07 -23.40
CA ASP A 32 -3.48 -7.49 -22.07
C ASP A 32 -2.10 -6.82 -21.96
N SER A 33 -1.06 -7.44 -22.52
CA SER A 33 0.29 -6.87 -22.55
C SER A 33 0.38 -5.61 -23.43
N GLN A 34 -0.39 -5.56 -24.52
CA GLN A 34 -0.50 -4.39 -25.40
C GLN A 34 -1.36 -3.29 -24.76
N ILE A 35 -2.39 -3.65 -23.98
CA ILE A 35 -3.20 -2.70 -23.21
C ILE A 35 -2.31 -2.00 -22.18
N LEU A 36 -1.52 -2.73 -21.40
CA LEU A 36 -0.59 -2.14 -20.43
C LEU A 36 0.40 -1.18 -21.08
N ALA A 37 1.00 -1.57 -22.21
CA ALA A 37 1.94 -0.74 -22.95
C ALA A 37 1.29 0.53 -23.53
N GLU A 38 0.09 0.40 -24.11
CA GLU A 38 -0.66 1.52 -24.68
C GLU A 38 -1.17 2.50 -23.62
N VAL A 39 -1.68 1.98 -22.50
CA VAL A 39 -2.08 2.77 -21.33
C VAL A 39 -0.87 3.50 -20.76
N SER A 40 0.27 2.84 -20.67
CA SER A 40 1.52 3.45 -20.21
C SER A 40 1.96 4.59 -21.12
N SER A 41 1.90 4.38 -22.44
CA SER A 41 2.24 5.38 -23.45
C SER A 41 1.23 6.54 -23.52
N SER A 42 -0.06 6.29 -23.28
CA SER A 42 -1.13 7.30 -23.44
C SER A 42 -1.33 8.15 -22.20
N LEU A 43 -1.13 7.58 -21.00
CA LEU A 43 -1.20 8.29 -19.73
C LEU A 43 0.17 8.84 -19.29
N GLY A 44 1.26 8.43 -19.94
CA GLY A 44 2.63 8.75 -19.52
C GLY A 44 3.02 8.08 -18.20
N LEU A 45 2.34 6.99 -17.83
CA LEU A 45 2.49 6.30 -16.56
C LEU A 45 2.93 4.85 -16.80
N GLU A 46 4.22 4.54 -16.67
CA GLU A 46 4.67 3.15 -16.74
C GLU A 46 4.06 2.33 -15.60
N ALA A 47 3.40 1.22 -15.94
CA ALA A 47 2.93 0.26 -14.96
C ALA A 47 4.13 -0.31 -14.18
N ASP A 48 4.07 -0.25 -12.86
CA ASP A 48 5.15 -0.77 -12.01
C ASP A 48 5.27 -2.28 -12.21
N GLN A 49 6.39 -2.75 -12.78
CA GLN A 49 6.61 -4.18 -13.02
C GLN A 49 6.55 -5.02 -11.75
N ARG A 50 6.77 -4.42 -10.57
CA ARG A 50 6.62 -5.09 -9.27
C ARG A 50 5.15 -5.34 -8.94
N ALA A 51 4.26 -4.43 -9.33
CA ALA A 51 2.82 -4.62 -9.17
C ALA A 51 2.30 -5.75 -10.07
N VAL A 52 2.78 -5.81 -11.32
CA VAL A 52 2.40 -6.87 -12.28
C VAL A 52 2.83 -8.27 -11.82
N LYS A 53 3.96 -8.37 -11.12
CA LYS A 53 4.48 -9.64 -10.56
C LYS A 53 3.97 -9.95 -9.15
N SER A 54 3.10 -9.10 -8.62
CA SER A 54 2.61 -9.26 -7.25
C SER A 54 1.75 -10.52 -7.12
N ARG A 55 1.78 -11.11 -5.93
CA ARG A 55 0.93 -12.24 -5.51
C ARG A 55 0.05 -11.88 -4.32
N CYS A 56 0.27 -10.67 -3.79
CA CYS A 56 -0.36 -10.13 -2.60
C CYS A 56 -0.07 -8.63 -2.53
N VAL A 57 -1.03 -7.85 -2.04
CA VAL A 57 -0.90 -6.40 -1.86
C VAL A 57 -1.03 -6.02 -0.40
N LEU A 58 -0.05 -5.30 0.15
CA LEU A 58 -0.17 -4.62 1.44
C LEU A 58 -0.44 -3.14 1.19
N LEU A 59 -1.64 -2.68 1.54
CA LEU A 59 -1.99 -1.27 1.51
C LEU A 59 -1.54 -0.59 2.80
N VAL A 60 -0.76 0.48 2.64
CA VAL A 60 -0.24 1.30 3.74
C VAL A 60 -0.59 2.77 3.53
N GLU A 61 -0.54 3.57 4.59
CA GLU A 61 -1.02 4.95 4.54
C GLU A 61 -0.14 5.85 3.66
N GLY A 62 1.17 5.76 3.84
CA GLY A 62 2.13 6.67 3.22
C GLY A 62 3.38 5.99 2.67
N GLN A 63 4.22 6.80 2.04
CA GLN A 63 5.48 6.35 1.46
C GLN A 63 6.51 5.94 2.53
N GLU A 64 6.43 6.54 3.72
CA GLU A 64 7.31 6.20 4.84
C GLU A 64 7.00 4.80 5.41
N ASP A 65 5.73 4.40 5.46
CA ASP A 65 5.35 3.02 5.81
C ASP A 65 5.94 2.00 4.83
N VAL A 66 5.93 2.33 3.53
CA VAL A 66 6.54 1.49 2.50
C VAL A 66 8.03 1.31 2.80
N ARG A 67 8.74 2.39 3.12
CA ARG A 67 10.18 2.34 3.47
C ARG A 67 10.39 1.53 4.74
N PHE A 68 9.59 1.76 5.78
CA PHE A 68 9.68 1.06 7.05
C PHE A 68 9.54 -0.45 6.86
N VAL A 69 8.43 -0.91 6.24
CA VAL A 69 8.15 -2.34 6.08
C VAL A 69 9.21 -3.02 5.23
N THR A 70 9.64 -2.35 4.15
CA THR A 70 10.71 -2.85 3.28
C THR A 70 12.02 -3.00 4.06
N LYS A 71 12.40 -1.99 4.85
CA LYS A 71 13.67 -1.98 5.58
C LYS A 71 13.70 -3.01 6.71
N ILE A 72 12.62 -3.12 7.49
CA ILE A 72 12.50 -4.13 8.55
C ILE A 72 12.57 -5.54 7.97
N ASN A 73 11.87 -5.81 6.86
CA ASN A 73 11.92 -7.13 6.24
C ASN A 73 13.32 -7.48 5.72
N GLN A 74 14.02 -6.50 5.13
CA GLN A 74 15.41 -6.67 4.70
C GLN A 74 16.33 -7.01 5.89
N TRP A 75 16.22 -6.29 7.01
CA TRP A 75 16.99 -6.60 8.22
C TRP A 75 16.65 -7.97 8.79
N MET A 76 15.38 -8.33 8.86
CA MET A 76 14.96 -9.66 9.31
C MET A 76 15.56 -10.78 8.45
N TYR A 77 15.66 -10.54 7.13
CA TYR A 77 16.28 -11.49 6.21
C TYR A 77 17.80 -11.59 6.41
N GLU A 78 18.49 -10.44 6.53
CA GLU A 78 19.94 -10.37 6.77
C GLU A 78 20.34 -11.05 8.10
N GLU A 79 19.52 -10.88 9.14
CA GLU A 79 19.68 -11.55 10.45
C GLU A 79 19.15 -13.00 10.46
N LYS A 80 18.72 -13.53 9.32
CA LYS A 80 18.21 -14.91 9.15
C LYS A 80 17.00 -15.24 10.05
N LEU A 81 16.22 -14.22 10.42
CA LEU A 81 14.94 -14.38 11.13
C LEU A 81 13.82 -14.83 10.20
N VAL A 82 13.98 -14.58 8.90
CA VAL A 82 13.09 -15.07 7.83
C VAL A 82 13.91 -15.68 6.70
N GLU A 83 13.35 -16.68 6.03
CA GLU A 83 14.04 -17.43 4.96
C GLU A 83 14.02 -16.72 3.60
N ALA A 84 13.15 -15.71 3.44
CA ALA A 84 12.99 -14.93 2.21
C ALA A 84 12.39 -13.56 2.52
N THR A 85 12.70 -12.59 1.67
CA THR A 85 12.10 -11.26 1.70
C THR A 85 10.66 -11.28 1.19
N PHE A 86 9.90 -10.26 1.56
CA PHE A 86 8.56 -9.99 1.04
C PHE A 86 8.55 -9.80 -0.48
N ALA A 87 9.58 -9.15 -1.03
CA ALA A 87 9.72 -8.96 -2.46
C ALA A 87 9.88 -10.31 -3.20
N GLU A 88 10.71 -11.23 -2.69
CA GLU A 88 10.88 -12.57 -3.26
C GLU A 88 9.59 -13.42 -3.17
N LYS A 89 8.78 -13.19 -2.13
CA LYS A 89 7.46 -13.82 -1.98
C LYS A 89 6.36 -13.15 -2.81
N GLY A 90 6.66 -12.02 -3.46
CA GLY A 90 5.74 -11.30 -4.35
C GLY A 90 4.77 -10.37 -3.62
N LEU A 91 5.08 -9.91 -2.41
CA LEU A 91 4.29 -8.87 -1.74
C LEU A 91 4.59 -7.50 -2.37
N PHE A 92 3.54 -6.83 -2.83
CA PHE A 92 3.62 -5.45 -3.30
C PHE A 92 3.04 -4.51 -2.25
N ILE A 93 3.80 -3.50 -1.83
CA ILE A 93 3.37 -2.54 -0.82
C ILE A 93 2.88 -1.28 -1.54
N LEU A 94 1.61 -0.95 -1.37
CA LEU A 94 0.95 0.16 -2.05
C LEU A 94 0.64 1.29 -1.06
N PRO A 95 1.26 2.48 -1.19
CA PRO A 95 0.86 3.64 -0.42
C PRO A 95 -0.46 4.20 -0.97
N VAL A 96 -1.46 4.35 -0.11
CA VAL A 96 -2.80 4.84 -0.51
C VAL A 96 -2.93 6.36 -0.38
N GLY A 97 -2.07 7.03 0.38
CA GLY A 97 -2.03 8.50 0.50
C GLY A 97 -2.91 9.06 1.62
N GLY A 98 -2.85 8.46 2.81
CA GLY A 98 -3.57 8.96 3.99
C GLY A 98 -4.87 8.21 4.32
N CYS A 99 -5.31 8.31 5.57
CA CYS A 99 -6.56 7.72 6.04
C CYS A 99 -7.79 8.16 5.20
N GLY A 100 -7.82 9.40 4.69
CA GLY A 100 -8.89 9.91 3.82
C GLY A 100 -9.00 9.24 2.45
N SER A 101 -7.89 8.74 1.89
CA SER A 101 -7.90 8.07 0.60
C SER A 101 -8.46 6.65 0.69
N LEU A 102 -8.31 5.96 1.83
CA LEU A 102 -8.93 4.65 2.07
C LEU A 102 -10.46 4.67 1.94
N LEU A 103 -11.10 5.77 2.33
CA LEU A 103 -12.54 5.94 2.09
C LEU A 103 -12.86 6.08 0.60
N ALA A 104 -12.02 6.77 -0.18
CA ALA A 104 -12.19 6.84 -1.62
C ALA A 104 -12.07 5.43 -2.25
N TRP A 105 -11.08 4.64 -1.82
CA TRP A 105 -10.93 3.24 -2.22
C TRP A 105 -12.17 2.41 -1.89
N LEU A 106 -12.74 2.61 -0.70
CA LEU A 106 -13.97 1.93 -0.28
C LEU A 106 -15.18 2.33 -1.14
N ASN A 107 -15.36 3.64 -1.37
CA ASN A 107 -16.48 4.22 -2.10
C ASN A 107 -16.46 3.82 -3.59
N PHE A 108 -15.28 3.76 -4.21
CA PHE A 108 -15.12 3.32 -5.60
C PHE A 108 -14.98 1.81 -5.77
N ASP A 109 -15.09 1.06 -4.66
CA ASP A 109 -14.95 -0.39 -4.61
C ASP A 109 -13.66 -0.87 -5.27
N LEU A 110 -12.53 -0.22 -4.96
CA LEU A 110 -11.24 -0.54 -5.57
C LEU A 110 -10.65 -1.83 -5.01
N PHE A 111 -10.94 -2.17 -3.75
CA PHE A 111 -10.43 -3.39 -3.11
C PHE A 111 -10.93 -4.68 -3.78
N SER A 112 -12.21 -4.70 -4.22
CA SER A 112 -12.79 -5.85 -4.93
C SER A 112 -12.23 -6.01 -6.35
N LYS A 113 -11.61 -4.95 -6.87
CA LYS A 113 -10.99 -4.90 -8.20
C LYS A 113 -9.50 -5.22 -8.14
N LEU A 114 -8.93 -5.57 -7.00
CA LEU A 114 -7.57 -6.10 -6.97
C LEU A 114 -7.64 -7.57 -7.38
N ASN A 115 -6.80 -7.97 -8.33
CA ASN A 115 -6.68 -9.39 -8.71
C ASN A 115 -6.04 -10.24 -7.61
N GLU A 116 -5.20 -9.61 -6.80
CA GLU A 116 -4.44 -10.28 -5.75
C GLU A 116 -5.10 -10.12 -4.37
N PRO A 117 -4.90 -11.11 -3.47
CA PRO A 117 -5.24 -10.95 -2.06
C PRO A 117 -4.61 -9.68 -1.47
N TRP A 118 -5.34 -9.01 -0.59
CA TRP A 118 -4.90 -7.75 -0.03
C TRP A 118 -5.02 -7.68 1.49
N PHE A 119 -4.13 -6.89 2.07
CA PHE A 119 -4.06 -6.58 3.50
C PHE A 119 -4.00 -5.07 3.67
N ILE A 120 -4.48 -4.58 4.81
CA ILE A 120 -4.39 -3.16 5.17
C ILE A 120 -3.62 -3.07 6.49
N LEU A 121 -2.63 -2.18 6.52
CA LEU A 121 -1.95 -1.74 7.74
C LEU A 121 -1.92 -0.21 7.74
N ILE A 122 -2.53 0.40 8.74
CA ILE A 122 -2.48 1.86 8.94
C ILE A 122 -2.03 2.23 10.34
N ASP A 123 -1.68 3.50 10.50
CA ASP A 123 -1.42 4.06 11.81
C ASP A 123 -2.71 4.10 12.66
N SER A 124 -2.53 3.97 13.97
CA SER A 124 -3.65 4.00 14.90
C SER A 124 -4.00 5.41 15.34
N ASP A 125 -3.06 6.34 15.14
CA ASP A 125 -3.13 7.74 15.56
C ASP A 125 -3.47 7.93 17.05
N LYS A 126 -3.26 6.89 17.87
CA LYS A 126 -3.62 6.92 19.28
C LYS A 126 -2.89 8.06 19.98
N GLY A 127 -3.66 8.87 20.72
CA GLY A 127 -3.15 10.07 21.37
C GLY A 127 -3.46 11.36 20.60
N THR A 128 -4.09 11.27 19.42
CA THR A 128 -4.55 12.42 18.63
C THR A 128 -6.05 12.38 18.36
N ASP A 129 -6.59 13.47 17.79
CA ASP A 129 -8.00 13.53 17.38
C ASP A 129 -8.30 12.63 16.17
N GLU A 130 -7.29 12.36 15.34
CA GLU A 130 -7.34 11.50 14.16
C GLU A 130 -7.56 10.02 14.51
N ALA A 131 -7.24 9.57 15.74
CA ALA A 131 -7.51 8.19 16.20
C ALA A 131 -8.96 7.74 15.94
N LYS A 132 -9.92 8.65 16.18
CA LYS A 132 -11.34 8.38 15.96
C LYS A 132 -11.67 8.27 14.48
N GLN A 133 -10.94 8.98 13.61
CA GLN A 133 -11.11 8.88 12.16
C GLN A 133 -10.59 7.52 11.66
N SER A 134 -9.38 7.13 12.05
CA SER A 134 -8.76 5.85 11.66
C SER A 134 -9.61 4.66 12.10
N GLN A 135 -10.14 4.67 13.33
CA GLN A 135 -11.10 3.67 13.80
C GLN A 135 -12.39 3.62 12.97
N ARG A 136 -12.98 4.77 12.63
CA ARG A 136 -14.20 4.82 11.80
C ARG A 136 -13.96 4.28 10.40
N HIS A 137 -12.81 4.57 9.80
CA HIS A 137 -12.48 4.08 8.46
C HIS A 137 -12.31 2.56 8.46
N LEU A 138 -11.53 2.01 9.40
CA LEU A 138 -11.37 0.57 9.53
C LEU A 138 -12.70 -0.13 9.82
N HIS A 139 -13.56 0.45 10.66
CA HIS A 139 -14.89 -0.09 10.90
C HIS A 139 -15.73 -0.17 9.62
N ARG A 140 -15.74 0.88 8.80
CA ARG A 140 -16.46 0.90 7.51
C ARG A 140 -15.91 -0.14 6.52
N ILE A 141 -14.60 -0.30 6.44
CA ILE A 141 -13.98 -1.31 5.56
C ILE A 141 -14.34 -2.72 6.05
N ARG A 142 -14.20 -3.00 7.36
CA ARG A 142 -14.58 -4.30 7.96
C ARG A 142 -16.06 -4.61 7.79
N ALA A 143 -16.94 -3.61 7.89
CA ALA A 143 -18.37 -3.80 7.66
C ALA A 143 -18.68 -4.18 6.20
N LYS A 144 -17.93 -3.62 5.23
CA LYS A 144 -18.09 -3.96 3.81
C LYS A 144 -17.46 -5.31 3.44
N TYR A 145 -16.33 -5.67 4.08
CA TYR A 145 -15.59 -6.92 3.84
C TYR A 145 -15.45 -7.74 5.14
N PRO A 146 -16.54 -8.29 5.69
CA PRO A 146 -16.52 -8.95 7.00
C PRO A 146 -15.66 -10.22 7.04
N TRP A 147 -15.43 -10.88 5.89
CA TRP A 147 -14.53 -12.03 5.78
C TRP A 147 -13.04 -11.64 5.77
N MET A 148 -12.71 -10.36 5.60
CA MET A 148 -11.32 -9.85 5.56
C MET A 148 -10.86 -9.27 6.91
N GLN A 149 -11.62 -9.45 8.00
CA GLN A 149 -11.31 -8.82 9.30
C GLN A 149 -9.90 -9.14 9.80
N ALA A 150 -9.41 -10.35 9.57
CA ALA A 150 -8.07 -10.81 9.94
C ALA A 150 -6.94 -10.23 9.08
N HIS A 151 -7.25 -9.40 8.09
CA HIS A 151 -6.30 -8.79 7.15
C HIS A 151 -6.34 -7.25 7.20
N ILE A 152 -7.13 -6.68 8.10
CA ILE A 152 -7.35 -5.24 8.25
C ILE A 152 -6.83 -4.80 9.62
N HIS A 153 -5.67 -4.17 9.66
CA HIS A 153 -4.95 -3.86 10.89
C HIS A 153 -4.69 -2.36 11.06
N ALA A 154 -4.67 -1.94 12.32
CA ALA A 154 -4.02 -0.71 12.75
C ALA A 154 -2.79 -1.10 13.58
N THR A 155 -1.78 -0.24 13.61
CA THR A 155 -0.68 -0.37 14.56
C THR A 155 -1.17 -0.39 16.01
N PHE A 156 -0.42 -1.01 16.92
CA PHE A 156 -0.73 -0.96 18.35
C PHE A 156 -0.25 0.34 18.99
N LYS A 157 0.98 0.78 18.65
CA LYS A 157 1.49 2.13 18.97
C LYS A 157 0.89 3.16 18.00
N ARG A 158 1.09 4.46 18.26
CA ARG A 158 0.51 5.56 17.49
C ARG A 158 0.83 5.43 16.00
N GLU A 159 2.11 5.41 15.66
CA GLU A 159 2.61 5.26 14.30
C GLU A 159 3.52 4.04 14.18
N ILE A 160 3.80 3.61 12.95
CA ILE A 160 4.69 2.47 12.68
C ILE A 160 6.13 2.75 13.12
N GLU A 161 6.58 4.00 13.11
CA GLU A 161 7.92 4.42 13.53
C GLU A 161 8.13 4.28 15.04
N ASN A 162 7.07 4.30 15.86
CA ASN A 162 7.17 4.07 17.30
C ASN A 162 7.73 2.67 17.65
N TYR A 163 7.79 1.75 16.70
CA TYR A 163 8.39 0.43 16.91
C TYR A 163 9.91 0.43 16.73
N LEU A 164 10.50 1.50 16.19
CA LEU A 164 11.94 1.64 16.10
C LEU A 164 12.55 1.94 17.47
N VAL A 165 13.77 1.45 17.63
CA VAL A 165 14.65 1.79 18.74
C VAL A 165 15.88 2.45 18.15
N PHE A 166 16.11 3.73 18.47
CA PHE A 166 17.29 4.43 18.01
C PHE A 166 18.40 4.32 19.05
N LYS A 167 19.63 4.16 18.58
CA LYS A 167 20.81 4.16 19.45
C LYS A 167 21.73 5.31 19.04
N GLU A 168 21.89 6.27 19.93
CA GLU A 168 22.79 7.41 19.76
C GLU A 168 23.91 7.32 20.80
N GLY A 169 25.10 6.93 20.33
CA GLY A 169 26.22 6.59 21.21
C GLY A 169 25.87 5.48 22.21
N LYS A 170 25.82 5.81 23.51
CA LYS A 170 25.44 4.90 24.59
C LYS A 170 23.96 4.97 24.96
N LYS A 171 23.21 5.93 24.40
CA LYS A 171 21.81 6.15 24.74
C LYS A 171 20.91 5.36 23.80
N THR A 172 19.91 4.71 24.37
CA THR A 172 18.87 4.00 23.62
C THR A 172 17.57 4.78 23.77
N HIS A 173 17.01 5.19 22.65
CA HIS A 173 15.74 5.90 22.56
C HIS A 173 14.65 4.88 22.25
N VAL A 174 13.75 4.71 23.20
CA VAL A 174 12.56 3.87 23.06
C VAL A 174 11.37 4.79 23.23
N PHE A 175 10.51 4.82 22.22
CA PHE A 175 9.35 5.70 22.24
C PHE A 175 8.17 5.04 22.97
N ALA A 176 7.49 5.87 23.75
CA ALA A 176 6.26 5.51 24.40
C ALA A 176 5.16 5.22 23.35
N PRO A 177 4.12 4.44 23.70
CA PRO A 177 3.11 4.01 22.74
C PRO A 177 2.39 5.12 21.99
N TYR A 178 2.25 6.33 22.58
CA TYR A 178 1.48 7.45 22.03
C TYR A 178 2.33 8.67 21.68
N GLU A 179 3.65 8.52 21.75
CA GLU A 179 4.61 9.57 21.47
C GLU A 179 4.62 9.90 19.97
N ASP A 180 4.81 11.19 19.65
CA ASP A 180 4.97 11.65 18.27
C ASP A 180 6.45 11.50 17.88
N VAL A 181 6.81 10.35 17.33
CA VAL A 181 8.22 10.05 17.00
C VAL A 181 8.75 11.00 15.93
N LYS A 182 7.87 11.49 15.05
CA LYS A 182 8.25 12.43 14.00
C LYS A 182 8.77 13.74 14.59
N GLN A 183 8.22 14.23 15.71
CA GLN A 183 8.79 15.41 16.40
C GLN A 183 10.24 15.18 16.81
N HIS A 184 10.58 13.98 17.25
CA HIS A 184 11.95 13.65 17.61
C HIS A 184 12.84 13.47 16.38
N MET A 185 12.35 12.89 15.28
CA MET A 185 13.17 12.60 14.10
C MET A 185 13.65 13.84 13.33
N TYR A 186 12.98 14.99 13.45
CA TYR A 186 13.39 16.23 12.79
C TYR A 186 14.27 17.15 13.65
N ASP A 187 14.43 16.82 14.94
CA ASP A 187 15.26 17.57 15.89
C ASP A 187 16.70 17.01 16.01
N PHE A 188 17.06 15.98 15.22
CA PHE A 188 18.40 15.38 15.15
C PHE A 188 19.16 15.72 13.86
#